data_AF-A0A0P9GUZ0-F1
#
_entry.id   AF-A0A0P9GUZ0-F1
#
_cell.length_a   1.000
_cell.length_b   1.000
_cell.length_c   1.000
_cell.angle_alpha   90.00
_cell.angle_beta   90.00
_cell.angle_gamma   90.00
#
_symmetry.space_group_name_H-M   'P 1'
#
loop_
_entity.id
_entity.type
_entity.pdbx_description
1 polymer ?
#
loop_
_entity_poly.entity_id
_entity_poly.type
_entity_poly.pdbx_seq_one_letter_code
_entity_poly.pdbx_strand_id
1 'polypeptide(L)' 'MSYFHENDIPIQIKDIVNDPDALNEFREHGCFATPVIMIDGKKFVGFDEEEVEQVLGRARLS' A
#
# COMPACT_ATOMS: atom_id res chain seq x y z
N MET A 1 1.65 -2.81 8.81
CA MET A 1 1.25 -1.66 9.65
C MET A 1 2.43 -1.11 10.44
N SER A 2 3.16 -1.94 11.18
CA SER A 2 4.31 -1.49 12.00
C SER A 2 5.34 -0.69 11.20
N TYR A 3 5.76 -1.16 10.02
CA TYR A 3 6.74 -0.47 9.19
C TYR A 3 6.39 1.00 8.88
N PHE A 4 5.19 1.29 8.37
CA PHE A 4 4.80 2.66 8.02
C PHE A 4 4.71 3.58 9.25
N HIS A 5 4.23 3.05 10.37
CA HIS A 5 4.15 3.79 11.63
C HIS A 5 5.53 4.04 12.23
N GLU A 6 6.42 3.04 12.26
CA GLU A 6 7.79 3.13 12.79
C GLU A 6 8.68 4.08 11.98
N ASN A 7 8.37 4.29 10.71
CA ASN A 7 9.10 5.18 9.82
C ASN A 7 8.44 6.56 9.65
N ASP A 8 7.43 6.89 10.46
CA ASP A 8 6.66 8.13 10.41
C ASP A 8 6.09 8.44 9.01
N ILE A 9 5.72 7.39 8.27
CA ILE A 9 5.12 7.51 6.94
C ILE A 9 3.60 7.64 7.10
N PRO A 10 2.98 8.77 6.70
CA PRO A 10 1.54 8.93 6.77
C PRO A 10 0.85 7.96 5.81
N ILE A 11 -0.12 7.21 6.32
CA ILE A 11 -0.90 6.25 5.53
C ILE A 11 -2.39 6.44 5.77
N GLN A 12 -3.18 6.17 4.73
CA GLN A 12 -4.62 6.00 4.83
C GLN A 12 -4.96 4.52 4.71
N ILE A 13 -5.70 3.98 5.68
CA ILE A 13 -6.19 2.60 5.65
C ILE A 13 -7.59 2.62 5.07
N LYS A 14 -7.84 1.76 4.07
CA LYS A 14 -9.17 1.48 3.54
C LYS A 14 -9.55 0.03 3.87
N ASP A 15 -10.59 -0.16 4.68
CA ASP A 15 -11.04 -1.48 5.12
C ASP A 15 -12.09 -2.05 4.15
N ILE A 16 -11.64 -2.87 3.21
CA ILE A 16 -12.52 -3.48 2.19
C ILE A 16 -13.53 -4.49 2.75
N VAL A 17 -13.45 -4.86 4.03
CA VAL A 17 -14.42 -5.76 4.67
C VAL A 17 -15.65 -4.97 5.12
N ASN A 18 -15.43 -3.78 5.68
CA ASN A 18 -16.49 -2.95 6.30
C ASN A 18 -16.87 -1.72 5.48
N ASP A 19 -16.11 -1.38 4.43
CA ASP A 19 -16.36 -0.25 3.53
C ASP A 19 -16.63 -0.75 2.10
N PRO A 20 -17.91 -0.78 1.67
CA PRO A 20 -18.28 -1.19 0.31
C PRO A 20 -17.69 -0.31 -0.79
N ASP A 21 -17.48 0.98 -0.54
CA ASP A 21 -16.91 1.91 -1.52
C ASP A 21 -15.41 1.62 -1.70
N ALA A 22 -14.70 1.36 -0.60
CA ALA A 22 -13.32 0.88 -0.65
C ALA A 22 -13.19 -0.47 -1.39
N LEU A 23 -14.14 -1.39 -1.19
CA LEU A 23 -14.17 -2.68 -1.90
C LEU A 23 -14.42 -2.50 -3.40
N ASN A 24 -15.27 -1.54 -3.79
CA ASN A 24 -15.52 -1.22 -5.19
C ASN A 24 -14.27 -0.63 -5.84
N GLU A 25 -13.66 0.38 -5.22
CA GLU A 25 -12.37 0.95 -5.67
C GLU A 25 -11.29 -0.13 -5.79
N PHE A 26 -11.19 -1.03 -4.80
CA PHE A 26 -10.25 -2.16 -4.82
C PHE A 26 -10.46 -3.06 -6.06
N ARG A 27 -11.70 -3.37 -6.41
CA ARG A 27 -12.04 -4.17 -7.59
C ARG A 27 -11.79 -3.43 -8.90
N GLU A 28 -12.12 -2.15 -8.97
CA GLU A 28 -11.88 -1.29 -10.14
C GLU A 28 -10.38 -1.18 -10.46
N HIS A 29 -9.53 -1.17 -9.45
CA HIS A 29 -8.08 -1.24 -9.61
C HIS A 29 -7.55 -2.65 -9.94
N GLY A 30 -8.41 -3.64 -10.15
CA GLY A 30 -8.05 -5.02 -10.47
C GLY A 30 -7.26 -5.68 -9.34
N CYS A 31 -7.62 -5.41 -8.10
CA CYS A 31 -7.04 -6.05 -6.93
C CYS A 31 -7.90 -7.26 -6.53
N PHE A 32 -7.23 -8.33 -6.09
CA PHE A 32 -7.90 -9.61 -5.77
C PHE A 32 -7.47 -10.23 -4.43
N ALA A 33 -6.40 -9.70 -3.82
CA ALA A 33 -5.86 -10.20 -2.56
C ALA A 33 -5.36 -9.02 -1.72
N THR A 34 -5.41 -9.15 -0.40
CA THR A 34 -4.91 -8.16 0.56
C THR A 34 -3.62 -8.64 1.24
N PRO A 35 -2.80 -7.72 1.80
CA PRO A 35 -2.91 -6.26 1.67
C PRO A 35 -2.56 -5.77 0.25
N VAL A 36 -3.12 -4.63 -0.15
CA VAL A 36 -2.65 -3.87 -1.32
C VAL A 36 -2.18 -2.51 -0.84
N ILE A 37 -1.01 -2.11 -1.31
CA ILE A 37 -0.41 -0.83 -1.01
C ILE A 37 -0.43 -0.02 -2.31
N MET A 38 -0.93 1.21 -2.21
CA MET A 38 -0.99 2.16 -3.32
C MET A 38 -0.11 3.36 -2.97
N ILE A 39 0.94 3.60 -3.76
CA ILE A 39 1.87 4.73 -3.59
C ILE A 39 1.98 5.42 -4.95
N ASP A 40 1.63 6.71 -5.03
CA ASP A 40 1.68 7.51 -6.27
C ASP A 40 1.01 6.82 -7.48
N GLY A 41 -0.13 6.17 -7.24
CA GLY A 41 -0.89 5.44 -8.26
C GLY A 41 -0.29 4.09 -8.68
N LYS A 42 0.87 3.70 -8.13
CA LYS A 42 1.44 2.36 -8.29
C LYS A 42 0.86 1.39 -7.27
N LYS A 43 0.52 0.21 -7.74
CA LYS A 43 -0.10 -0.87 -6.96
C LYS A 43 0.93 -1.94 -6.61
N PHE A 44 0.96 -2.32 -5.33
CA PHE A 44 1.77 -3.42 -4.80
C PHE A 44 0.85 -4.40 -4.09
N VAL A 45 0.92 -5.68 -4.43
CA VAL A 45 0.16 -6.74 -3.74
C VAL A 45 1.07 -7.39 -2.72
N GLY A 46 0.65 -7.42 -1.46
CA GLY A 46 1.50 -7.79 -0.34
C GLY A 46 2.30 -6.62 0.20
N PHE A 47 3.38 -6.93 0.93
CA PHE A 47 4.34 -5.96 1.44
C PHE A 47 5.75 -6.45 1.12
N ASP A 48 6.47 -5.65 0.36
CA ASP A 48 7.91 -5.79 0.11
C ASP A 48 8.57 -4.47 0.51
N GLU A 49 9.43 -4.51 1.52
CA GLU A 49 10.09 -3.32 2.05
C GLU A 49 11.01 -2.67 1.02
N GLU A 50 11.72 -3.45 0.22
CA GLU A 50 12.66 -2.92 -0.76
C GLU A 50 11.91 -2.18 -1.88
N GLU A 51 10.83 -2.76 -2.41
CA GLU A 51 10.00 -2.11 -3.42
C GLU A 51 9.37 -0.81 -2.88
N VAL A 52 8.90 -0.82 -1.63
CA VAL A 52 8.34 0.36 -0.96
C VAL A 52 9.40 1.45 -0.81
N GLU A 53 10.60 1.13 -0.31
CA GLU A 53 11.69 2.09 -0.16
C GLU A 53 12.13 2.70 -1.50
N GLN A 54 12.20 1.88 -2.56
CA GLN A 54 12.50 2.36 -3.92
C GLN A 54 11.46 3.37 -4.41
N VAL A 55 10.17 3.08 -4.22
CA VAL A 55 9.08 3.95 -4.68
C VAL A 55 9.00 5.23 -3.85
N LEU A 56 9.30 5.15 -2.55
CA LEU A 56 9.41 6.32 -1.67
C LEU A 56 10.67 7.14 -1.92
N GLY A 57 11.58 6.72 -2.80
CA GLY A 57 12.85 7.40 -3.07
C GLY A 57 13.82 7.36 -1.89
N ARG A 58 13.64 6.39 -0.99
CA ARG A 58 14.43 6.18 0.24
C ARG A 58 15.36 4.97 0.14
N ALA A 59 15.41 4.32 -1.03
CA ALA A 59 16.30 3.18 -1.30
C ALA A 59 17.73 3.47 -0.83
N ARG A 60 18.29 2.50 -0.10
CA ARG A 60 19.69 2.53 0.31
C ARG A 60 20.57 2.60 -0.94
N LEU A 61 21.33 3.69 -1.08
CA LEU A 61 22.42 3.75 -2.04
C LEU A 61 23.41 2.63 -1.69
N SER A 62 23.64 1.72 -2.63
CA SER A 62 24.67 0.69 -2.55
C SER A 62 26.06 1.24 -2.84
#